data_AF-A0A1S0UCN4-F1
#
_entry.id   AF-A0A1S0UCN4-F1
#
_cell.length_a   1.000
_cell.length_b   1.000
_cell.length_c   1.000
_cell.angle_alpha   90.00
_cell.angle_beta   90.00
_cell.angle_gamma   90.00
#
_symmetry.space_group_name_H-M   'P 1'
#
loop_
_entity.id
_entity.type
_entity.pdbx_description
1 polymer ?
#
loop_
_entity_poly.entity_id
_entity_poly.type
_entity_poly.pdbx_seq_one_letter_code
_entity_poly.pdbx_strand_id
1 'polypeptide(L)' 'MAKDIFRRIQKENSNINMAFTAEICNETLIMIEDLCLEIAKKLLDQLGMPSPNQFAAVLFNYELCHQQNYNT' A
#
# COMPACT_ATOMS: atom_id res chain seq x y z
N MET A 1 -0.08 11.16 -10.25
CA MET A 1 -0.73 10.55 -9.06
C MET A 1 -0.05 10.98 -7.75
N ALA A 2 1.12 10.46 -7.37
CA ALA A 2 1.81 10.90 -6.14
C ALA A 2 2.15 12.41 -6.14
N LYS A 3 2.54 12.94 -7.31
CA LYS A 3 2.81 14.38 -7.51
C LYS A 3 1.55 15.25 -7.40
N ASP A 4 0.37 14.70 -7.69
CA ASP A 4 -0.91 15.42 -7.66
C ASP A 4 -1.49 15.45 -6.24
N ILE A 5 -1.33 14.36 -5.49
CA ILE A 5 -1.65 14.29 -4.05
C ILE A 5 -0.75 15.24 -3.28
N PHE A 6 0.56 15.23 -3.56
CA PHE A 6 1.52 16.14 -2.95
C PHE A 6 1.16 17.62 -3.20
N ARG A 7 0.78 17.97 -4.44
CA ARG A 7 0.32 19.33 -4.77
C ARG A 7 -0.97 19.72 -4.04
N ARG A 8 -1.90 18.79 -3.87
CA ARG A 8 -3.16 19.04 -3.16
C ARG A 8 -2.92 19.31 -1.68
N ILE A 9 -2.14 18.46 -1.01
CA ILE A 9 -1.78 18.61 0.41
C ILE A 9 -0.99 19.91 0.64
N GLN A 10 -0.09 20.26 -0.28
CA GLN A 10 0.69 21.51 -0.23
C GLN A 10 -0.19 22.76 -0.42
N LYS A 11 -1.24 22.67 -1.27
CA LYS A 11 -2.21 23.77 -1.46
C LYS A 11 -3.12 23.94 -0.25
N GLU A 12 -3.51 22.85 0.41
CA GLU A 12 -4.33 22.87 1.63
C GLU A 12 -3.53 23.32 2.86
N ASN A 13 -2.21 23.09 2.92
CA ASN A 13 -1.33 23.49 4.01
C ASN A 13 -0.29 24.54 3.53
N SER A 14 -0.75 25.78 3.30
CA SER A 14 0.05 26.87 2.70
C SER A 14 1.26 27.36 3.51
N ASN A 15 1.70 26.65 4.56
CA ASN A 15 2.91 27.04 5.28
C ASN A 15 3.51 25.91 6.11
N ILE A 16 3.75 24.74 5.52
CA ILE A 16 4.63 23.76 6.15
C ILE A 16 5.60 23.30 5.09
N ASN A 17 6.88 23.49 5.39
CA ASN A 17 8.01 22.88 4.73
C ASN A 17 7.87 21.36 4.93
N MET A 18 6.91 20.75 4.23
CA MET A 18 6.48 19.38 4.45
C MET A 18 7.53 18.49 3.79
N ALA A 19 8.56 18.18 4.57
CA ALA A 19 9.48 17.10 4.24
C ALA A 19 8.65 15.86 3.88
N PHE A 20 9.14 15.05 2.93
CA PHE A 20 8.57 13.72 2.68
C PHE A 20 8.61 12.94 4.00
N THR A 21 7.50 12.96 4.73
CA THR A 21 7.38 12.29 6.01
C THR A 21 7.13 10.81 5.75
N ALA A 22 7.48 9.98 6.72
CA ALA A 22 7.16 8.55 6.68
C ALA A 22 5.66 8.30 6.44
N GLU A 23 4.80 9.21 6.90
CA GLU A 23 3.35 9.18 6.67
C GLU A 23 2.96 9.29 5.20
N ILE A 24 3.51 10.27 4.46
CA ILE A 24 3.27 10.41 3.01
C ILE A 24 3.78 9.18 2.25
N CYS A 25 4.94 8.65 2.66
CA CYS A 25 5.48 7.44 2.06
C CYS A 25 4.58 6.23 2.31
N ASN A 26 4.08 6.06 3.53
CA ASN A 26 3.18 4.95 3.89
C ASN A 26 1.86 5.03 3.13
N GLU A 27 1.23 6.22 3.06
CA GLU A 27 0.01 6.40 2.25
C GLU A 27 0.25 6.09 0.77
N THR A 28 1.39 6.53 0.24
CA THR A 28 1.76 6.24 -1.16
C THR A 28 1.94 4.74 -1.37
N LEU A 29 2.56 4.02 -0.43
CA LEU A 29 2.74 2.57 -0.51
C LEU A 29 1.41 1.82 -0.44
N ILE A 30 0.48 2.23 0.42
CA ILE A 30 -0.87 1.66 0.51
C ILE A 30 -1.60 1.81 -0.84
N MET A 31 -1.55 3.01 -1.46
CA MET A 31 -2.18 3.22 -2.77
C MET A 31 -1.55 2.38 -3.89
N ILE A 32 -0.23 2.14 -3.83
CA ILE A 32 0.46 1.26 -4.79
C ILE A 32 0.01 -0.19 -4.57
N GLU A 33 -0.14 -0.64 -3.34
CA GLU A 33 -0.61 -1.98 -3.00
C GLU A 33 -2.03 -2.22 -3.53
N ASP A 34 -2.95 -1.27 -3.31
CA ASP A 34 -4.33 -1.35 -3.81
C ASP A 34 -4.38 -1.43 -5.35
N LEU A 35 -3.54 -0.65 -6.04
CA LEU A 35 -3.44 -0.68 -7.50
C LEU A 35 -2.92 -2.04 -7.99
N CYS A 36 -1.88 -2.57 -7.35
CA CYS A 36 -1.35 -3.89 -7.67
C CYS A 36 -2.42 -4.99 -7.46
N LEU A 37 -3.21 -4.89 -6.40
CA LEU A 37 -4.33 -5.78 -6.14
C LEU A 37 -5.40 -5.70 -7.24
N GLU A 38 -5.80 -4.51 -7.68
CA GLU A 38 -6.77 -4.38 -8.78
C GLU A 38 -6.25 -4.97 -10.10
N ILE A 39 -4.97 -4.75 -10.43
CA ILE A 39 -4.36 -5.31 -11.63
C ILE A 39 -4.34 -6.84 -11.55
N ALA A 40 -3.89 -7.39 -10.42
CA ALA A 40 -3.83 -8.82 -10.19
C ALA A 40 -5.22 -9.46 -10.21
N LYS A 41 -6.22 -8.81 -9.59
CA LYS A 41 -7.63 -9.22 -9.66
C LYS A 41 -8.10 -9.35 -11.10
N LYS A 42 -7.95 -8.29 -11.88
CA LYS A 42 -8.38 -8.28 -13.28
C LYS A 42 -7.69 -9.35 -14.12
N LEU A 43 -6.39 -9.57 -13.90
CA LEU A 43 -5.63 -10.60 -14.61
C LEU A 43 -6.07 -12.01 -14.20
N LEU A 44 -6.29 -12.24 -12.91
CA LEU A 44 -6.71 -13.55 -12.40
C LEU A 44 -8.15 -13.87 -12.80
N ASP A 45 -9.05 -12.89 -12.79
CA ASP A 45 -10.42 -13.05 -13.28
C ASP A 45 -10.43 -13.45 -14.76
N GLN A 46 -9.55 -12.88 -15.59
CA GLN A 46 -9.37 -13.28 -16.99
C GLN A 46 -8.84 -14.71 -17.15
N LEU A 47 -8.05 -15.18 -16.20
CA LEU A 47 -7.50 -16.54 -16.18
C LEU A 47 -8.43 -17.54 -15.49
N GLY A 48 -9.60 -17.12 -15.00
CA GLY A 48 -10.52 -17.96 -14.23
C GLY A 48 -9.95 -18.40 -12.88
N MET A 49 -8.95 -17.68 -12.38
CA MET A 49 -8.26 -17.96 -11.11
C MET A 49 -8.86 -17.12 -9.98
N PRO A 50 -8.85 -17.62 -8.73
CA PRO A 50 -9.37 -16.87 -7.60
C PRO A 50 -8.54 -15.59 -7.37
N SER A 51 -9.25 -14.49 -7.17
CA SER A 51 -8.71 -13.18 -6.82
C SER A 51 -7.74 -13.23 -5.61
N PRO A 52 -6.67 -12.40 -5.59
CA PRO A 52 -5.81 -12.30 -4.43
C PRO A 52 -6.61 -11.69 -3.27
N ASN A 53 -6.76 -12.46 -2.19
CA ASN A 53 -7.46 -12.02 -1.00
C ASN A 53 -6.51 -11.21 -0.11
N GLN A 54 -6.78 -9.92 0.05
CA GLN A 54 -6.00 -8.99 0.89
C GLN A 54 -5.86 -9.50 2.34
N PHE A 55 -6.87 -10.20 2.86
CA PHE A 55 -6.81 -10.83 4.18
C PHE A 55 -5.78 -11.96 4.28
N ALA A 56 -5.61 -12.75 3.21
CA ALA A 56 -4.63 -13.82 3.20
C ALA A 56 -3.19 -13.26 3.22
N ALA A 57 -2.95 -12.17 2.49
CA ALA A 57 -1.64 -11.51 2.46
C ALA A 57 -1.28 -10.86 3.82
N VAL A 58 -2.23 -10.19 4.47
CA VAL A 58 -2.04 -9.59 5.81
C VAL A 58 -1.80 -10.67 6.87
N LEU A 59 -2.56 -11.78 6.83
CA LEU A 59 -2.37 -12.91 7.74
C LEU A 59 -0.98 -13.56 7.56
N PHE A 60 -0.55 -13.74 6.31
CA PHE A 60 0.76 -14.32 6.00
C PHE A 60 1.91 -13.41 6.46
N ASN A 61 1.77 -12.09 6.28
CA ASN A 61 2.76 -11.12 6.73
C ASN A 61 2.82 -11.07 8.27
N TYR A 62 1.65 -11.11 8.93
CA TYR A 62 1.57 -11.23 10.39
C TYR A 62 2.24 -12.51 10.91
N GLU A 63 1.97 -13.66 10.32
CA GLU A 63 2.61 -14.93 10.70
C GLU A 63 4.12 -14.91 10.46
N LEU A 64 4.58 -14.36 9.34
CA LEU A 64 6.00 -14.24 9.02
C LEU A 64 6.73 -13.33 10.02
N CYS A 65 6.17 -12.17 10.32
CA CYS A 65 6.70 -11.27 11.34
C CYS A 65 6.69 -11.93 12.72
N HIS A 66 5.61 -12.64 13.07
CA HIS A 66 5.53 -13.38 14.32
C HIS A 66 6.67 -14.42 14.39
N GLN A 67 6.82 -15.29 13.39
CA GLN A 67 7.88 -16.31 13.36
C GLN A 67 9.30 -15.74 13.46
N GLN A 68 9.58 -14.59 12.83
CA GLN A 68 10.90 -13.95 12.93
C GLN A 68 11.21 -13.44 14.34
N ASN A 69 10.19 -13.00 15.10
CA ASN A 69 10.37 -12.53 16.47
C ASN A 69 10.60 -13.67 17.50
N TYR A 70 10.24 -14.92 17.20
CA TYR A 70 10.54 -16.07 18.09
C TYR A 70 11.91 -16.71 17.84
N ASN A 71 12.63 -16.30 16.79
CA ASN A 71 13.97 -16.79 16.47
C ASN A 71 15.09 -15.93 17.09
N THR A 72 14.79 -15.15 18.13
CA THR A 72 15.75 -14.45 19.00
C THR A 72 15.71 -15.06 20.39
#